data_AF-A0A401LEB4-F1
#
_entry.id   AF-A0A401LEB4-F1
#
_cell.length_a   1.000
_cell.length_b   1.000
_cell.length_c   1.000
_cell.angle_alpha   90.00
_cell.angle_beta   90.00
_cell.angle_gamma   90.00
#
_symmetry.space_group_name_H-M   'P 1'
#
loop_
_entity.id
_entity.type
_entity.pdbx_description
1 polymer ?
#
loop_
_entity_poly.entity_id
_entity_poly.type
_entity_poly.pdbx_seq_one_letter_code
_entity_poly.pdbx_strand_id
1 'polypeptide(L)'
;MSMSEQNYISRQITVYKTDKKLIEFIDKLKPAPTDFYAHIHSFGDKDEEGVKQTSCIGIVLQDYSKGTGKQTIRVMANISPDEAEYILTQLQNKVSNFELKQEKIFGTPDKDGRARVTKLRVIRAETGKDGKKRTYPWYVEIGNGTGMKVKTEKGGFYIKGDSYKEEGKVFININDMDFFKLFFRVSRYIAAWEQTIAPHIIMSGKQAIADAQETAEK
;
A
#
# COMPACT_ATOMS: atom_id res chain seq x y z
N MET A 1 -37.41 -7.72 -10.22
CA MET A 1 -36.57 -6.61 -10.72
C MET A 1 -35.24 -6.70 -10.00
N SER A 2 -34.19 -7.22 -10.65
CA SER A 2 -32.89 -7.44 -10.02
C SER A 2 -32.15 -6.12 -9.87
N MET A 3 -31.48 -5.94 -8.72
CA MET A 3 -30.57 -4.84 -8.44
C MET A 3 -29.62 -4.63 -9.63
N SER A 4 -29.54 -3.39 -10.10
CA SER A 4 -28.60 -2.92 -11.11
C SER A 4 -27.20 -3.47 -10.82
N GLU A 5 -26.61 -4.18 -11.79
CA GLU A 5 -25.17 -4.38 -11.84
C GLU A 5 -24.51 -3.00 -11.80
N GLN A 6 -24.03 -2.61 -10.62
CA GLN A 6 -23.21 -1.41 -10.50
C GLN A 6 -21.99 -1.62 -11.39
N ASN A 7 -21.82 -0.76 -12.40
CA ASN A 7 -20.64 -0.76 -13.26
C ASN A 7 -19.38 -0.65 -12.40
N TYR A 8 -18.73 -1.80 -12.15
CA TYR A 8 -17.52 -1.86 -11.36
C TYR A 8 -16.36 -1.26 -12.16
N ILE A 9 -15.84 -0.12 -11.71
CA ILE A 9 -14.64 0.49 -12.28
C ILE A 9 -13.42 -0.08 -11.57
N SER A 10 -12.58 -0.80 -12.32
CA SER A 10 -11.34 -1.36 -11.78
C SER A 10 -10.33 -0.25 -11.47
N ARG A 11 -9.77 -0.29 -10.26
CA ARG A 11 -8.63 0.56 -9.83
C ARG A 11 -7.28 -0.14 -10.01
N GLN A 12 -7.24 -1.27 -10.72
CA GLN A 12 -6.01 -2.04 -10.91
C GLN A 12 -5.04 -1.28 -11.84
N ILE A 13 -3.85 -0.99 -11.33
CA ILE A 13 -2.74 -0.41 -12.11
C ILE A 13 -2.05 -1.51 -12.90
N THR A 14 -1.71 -2.62 -12.23
CA THR A 14 -1.05 -3.76 -12.87
C THR A 14 -1.22 -5.04 -12.06
N VAL A 15 -1.05 -6.19 -12.72
CA VAL A 15 -1.19 -7.52 -12.13
C VAL A 15 -0.17 -8.48 -12.71
N TYR A 16 0.34 -9.38 -11.88
CA TYR A 16 1.11 -10.55 -12.26
C TYR A 16 0.41 -11.79 -11.72
N LYS A 17 0.22 -12.79 -12.59
CA LYS A 17 -0.52 -14.01 -12.28
C LYS A 17 0.33 -15.23 -12.59
N THR A 18 0.19 -16.26 -11.77
CA THR A 18 0.64 -17.63 -12.03
C THR A 18 -0.56 -18.56 -12.13
N ASP A 19 -0.31 -19.85 -12.31
CA ASP A 19 -1.29 -20.92 -12.19
C ASP A 19 -2.03 -21.00 -10.84
N LYS A 20 -1.45 -20.44 -9.76
CA LYS A 20 -1.93 -20.62 -8.37
C LYS A 20 -2.06 -19.34 -7.59
N LYS A 21 -1.38 -18.26 -7.99
CA LYS A 21 -1.29 -17.02 -7.21
C LYS A 21 -1.30 -15.80 -8.11
N LEU A 22 -1.71 -14.66 -7.55
CA LEU A 22 -1.49 -13.37 -8.19
C LEU A 22 -1.05 -12.31 -7.19
N ILE A 23 -0.38 -11.29 -7.73
CA ILE A 23 -0.17 -10.00 -7.09
C ILE A 23 -0.78 -8.91 -7.99
N GLU A 24 -1.57 -8.01 -7.42
CA GLU A 24 -2.06 -6.82 -8.11
C GLU A 24 -1.74 -5.56 -7.29
N PHE A 25 -1.47 -4.48 -8.03
CA PHE A 25 -1.28 -3.15 -7.50
C PHE A 25 -2.49 -2.31 -7.86
N ILE A 26 -3.05 -1.62 -6.87
CA ILE A 26 -4.32 -0.91 -6.96
C ILE A 26 -4.07 0.55 -6.60
N ASP A 27 -4.61 1.44 -7.41
CA ASP A 27 -4.67 2.86 -7.08
C ASP A 27 -5.41 3.06 -5.75
N LYS A 28 -4.74 3.72 -4.79
CA LYS A 28 -5.32 4.27 -3.57
C LYS A 28 -4.74 5.66 -3.29
N LEU A 29 -4.31 6.36 -4.34
CA LEU A 29 -3.73 7.68 -4.23
C LEU A 29 -4.82 8.67 -3.82
N LYS A 30 -4.43 9.61 -2.95
CA LYS A 30 -5.29 10.65 -2.41
C LYS A 30 -4.55 11.98 -2.43
N PRO A 31 -5.19 13.04 -2.94
CA PRO A 31 -4.64 14.39 -2.91
C PRO A 31 -4.52 14.88 -1.46
N ALA A 32 -3.51 15.68 -1.17
CA ALA A 32 -3.46 16.47 0.04
C ALA A 32 -4.63 17.48 0.06
N PRO A 33 -5.20 17.81 1.24
CA PRO A 33 -6.18 18.88 1.34
C PRO A 33 -5.53 20.24 1.06
N THR A 34 -6.35 21.26 0.79
CA THR A 34 -5.91 22.61 0.44
C THR A 34 -4.94 23.21 1.48
N ASP A 35 -5.18 22.98 2.77
CA ASP A 35 -4.33 23.49 3.86
C ASP A 35 -2.91 22.92 3.82
N PHE A 36 -2.73 21.75 3.18
CA PHE A 36 -1.46 21.06 3.01
C PHE A 36 -1.11 20.88 1.53
N TYR A 37 -1.55 21.81 0.67
CA TYR A 37 -1.47 21.68 -0.80
C TYR A 37 -0.07 21.31 -1.32
N ALA A 38 0.99 21.79 -0.65
CA ALA A 38 2.37 21.57 -1.07
C ALA A 38 2.82 20.10 -0.94
N HIS A 39 2.12 19.28 -0.14
CA HIS A 39 2.44 17.86 0.00
C HIS A 39 2.05 17.04 -1.24
N ILE A 40 1.10 17.52 -2.06
CA ILE A 40 0.48 16.83 -3.22
C ILE A 40 -0.26 15.54 -2.84
N HIS A 41 0.42 14.60 -2.19
CA HIS A 41 -0.12 13.40 -1.60
C HIS A 41 -0.56 13.65 -0.16
N SER A 42 -1.72 13.12 0.22
CA SER A 42 -2.14 13.15 1.62
C SER A 42 -1.26 12.23 2.48
N PHE A 43 -0.85 12.72 3.66
CA PHE A 43 0.05 12.03 4.58
C PHE A 43 -0.51 11.97 6.02
N GLY A 44 -1.75 11.50 6.15
CA GLY A 44 -2.43 11.41 7.45
C GLY A 44 -3.28 12.64 7.78
N ASP A 45 -3.46 13.53 6.80
CA ASP A 45 -4.35 14.68 6.88
C ASP A 45 -5.78 14.21 7.05
N LYS A 46 -6.60 15.00 7.75
CA LYS A 46 -8.01 14.70 7.91
C LYS A 46 -8.79 15.31 6.75
N ASP A 47 -9.75 14.57 6.21
CA ASP A 47 -10.76 15.15 5.31
C ASP A 47 -11.79 15.98 6.09
N GLU A 48 -12.78 16.52 5.38
CA GLU A 48 -13.89 17.31 5.94
C GLU A 48 -14.69 16.53 7.01
N GLU A 49 -14.70 15.20 6.94
CA GLU A 49 -15.34 14.30 7.91
C GLU A 49 -14.41 13.92 9.08
N GLY A 50 -13.18 14.46 9.12
CA GLY A 50 -12.22 14.19 10.18
C GLY A 50 -11.46 12.86 10.03
N VAL A 51 -11.63 12.15 8.92
CA VAL A 51 -11.01 10.84 8.65
C VAL A 51 -9.62 11.04 8.10
N LYS A 52 -8.64 10.35 8.71
CA LYS A 52 -7.25 10.38 8.21
C LYS A 52 -7.16 9.74 6.84
N GLN A 53 -6.69 10.52 5.88
CA GLN A 53 -6.40 10.11 4.53
C GLN A 53 -4.89 9.89 4.38
N THR A 54 -4.51 8.88 3.63
CA THR A 54 -3.10 8.64 3.31
C THR A 54 -3.04 8.10 1.90
N SER A 55 -2.26 8.76 1.07
CA SER A 55 -2.00 8.37 -0.30
C SER A 55 -1.20 7.06 -0.31
N CYS A 56 -1.71 6.05 -1.00
CA CYS A 56 -1.13 4.71 -0.98
C CYS A 56 -1.20 4.05 -2.36
N ILE A 57 -0.34 3.07 -2.57
CA ILE A 57 -0.57 1.99 -3.53
C ILE A 57 -1.02 0.75 -2.76
N GLY A 58 -2.19 0.23 -3.11
CA GLY A 58 -2.68 -1.03 -2.55
C GLY A 58 -1.96 -2.21 -3.19
N ILE A 59 -1.55 -3.19 -2.39
CA ILE A 59 -1.04 -4.47 -2.85
C ILE A 59 -2.04 -5.54 -2.42
N VAL A 60 -2.47 -6.38 -3.36
CA VAL A 60 -3.28 -7.55 -3.06
C VAL A 60 -2.52 -8.78 -3.50
N LEU A 61 -2.45 -9.78 -2.63
CA LEU A 61 -2.05 -11.13 -2.99
C LEU A 61 -3.24 -12.07 -2.89
N GLN A 62 -3.36 -12.97 -3.85
CA GLN A 62 -4.31 -14.07 -3.79
C GLN A 62 -3.60 -15.41 -3.98
N ASP A 63 -4.04 -16.40 -3.21
CA ASP A 63 -3.67 -17.81 -3.38
C ASP A 63 -4.94 -18.62 -3.63
N TYR A 64 -5.05 -19.17 -4.82
CA TYR A 64 -6.14 -20.04 -5.27
C TYR A 64 -5.64 -21.47 -5.53
N SER A 65 -4.49 -21.86 -4.97
CA SER A 65 -3.95 -23.23 -5.09
C SER A 65 -4.87 -24.32 -4.54
N LYS A 66 -5.79 -23.96 -3.63
CA LYS A 66 -6.82 -24.86 -3.08
C LYS A 66 -8.18 -24.73 -3.78
N GLY A 67 -8.33 -23.81 -4.73
CA GLY A 67 -9.58 -23.53 -5.43
C GLY A 67 -9.90 -22.04 -5.52
N THR A 68 -10.86 -21.71 -6.37
CA THR A 68 -11.33 -20.34 -6.60
C THR A 68 -12.54 -19.99 -5.72
N GLY A 69 -12.95 -18.71 -5.72
CA GLY A 69 -14.10 -18.25 -4.96
C GLY A 69 -13.84 -18.25 -3.45
N LYS A 70 -14.69 -18.95 -2.68
CA LYS A 70 -14.59 -18.97 -1.20
C LYS A 70 -13.29 -19.58 -0.67
N GLN A 71 -12.58 -20.36 -1.48
CA GLN A 71 -11.32 -21.01 -1.10
C GLN A 71 -10.08 -20.14 -1.36
N THR A 72 -10.26 -19.03 -2.07
CA THR A 72 -9.15 -18.12 -2.37
C THR A 72 -8.76 -17.34 -1.13
N ILE A 73 -7.51 -17.50 -0.69
CA ILE A 73 -6.94 -16.68 0.37
C ILE A 73 -6.56 -15.36 -0.26
N ARG A 74 -7.19 -14.26 0.19
CA ARG A 74 -6.92 -12.90 -0.29
C ARG A 74 -6.42 -12.05 0.86
N VAL A 75 -5.24 -11.47 0.68
CA VAL A 75 -4.59 -10.60 1.67
C VAL A 75 -4.20 -9.27 1.03
N MET A 76 -4.13 -8.22 1.85
CA MET A 76 -3.90 -6.85 1.41
C MET A 76 -2.86 -6.14 2.25
N ALA A 77 -2.07 -5.29 1.60
CA ALA A 77 -1.21 -4.30 2.22
C ALA A 77 -1.30 -2.98 1.47
N ASN A 78 -0.75 -1.93 2.06
CA ASN A 78 -0.58 -0.64 1.41
C ASN A 78 0.86 -0.19 1.61
N ILE A 79 1.45 0.35 0.56
CA ILE A 79 2.72 1.08 0.60
C ILE A 79 2.50 2.53 0.20
N SER A 80 3.35 3.46 0.64
CA SER A 80 3.32 4.83 0.15
C SER A 80 3.84 4.91 -1.30
N PRO A 81 3.58 6.01 -2.03
CA PRO A 81 4.23 6.29 -3.31
C PRO A 81 5.75 6.22 -3.21
N ASP A 82 6.33 6.84 -2.18
CA ASP A 82 7.78 6.83 -1.94
C ASP A 82 8.34 5.42 -1.72
N GLU A 83 7.61 4.57 -0.99
CA GLU A 83 8.00 3.18 -0.78
C GLU A 83 7.97 2.39 -2.09
N ALA A 84 7.04 2.69 -3.00
CA ALA A 84 7.01 2.08 -4.33
C ALA A 84 8.23 2.50 -5.17
N GLU A 85 8.58 3.79 -5.17
CA GLU A 85 9.76 4.32 -5.85
C GLU A 85 11.06 3.79 -5.25
N TYR A 86 11.12 3.67 -3.92
CA TYR A 86 12.26 3.11 -3.22
C TYR A 86 12.52 1.66 -3.66
N ILE A 87 11.48 0.81 -3.71
CA ILE A 87 11.58 -0.58 -4.19
C ILE A 87 12.04 -0.62 -5.65
N LEU A 88 11.49 0.23 -6.53
CA LEU A 88 11.90 0.31 -7.93
C LEU A 88 13.39 0.68 -8.07
N THR A 89 13.85 1.65 -7.27
CA THR A 89 15.24 2.11 -7.25
C THR A 89 16.20 0.97 -6.87
N GLN A 90 15.83 0.14 -5.88
CA GLN A 90 16.64 -1.03 -5.51
C GLN A 90 16.80 -2.01 -6.67
N LEU A 91 15.72 -2.22 -7.44
CA LEU A 91 15.73 -3.08 -8.62
C LEU A 91 16.62 -2.51 -9.73
N GLN A 92 16.47 -1.22 -10.04
CA GLN A 92 17.27 -0.54 -11.06
C GLN A 92 18.77 -0.57 -10.73
N ASN A 93 19.10 -0.45 -9.45
CA ASN A 93 20.48 -0.54 -8.95
C ASN A 93 21.01 -1.98 -8.85
N LYS A 94 20.20 -2.99 -9.20
CA LYS A 94 20.57 -4.42 -9.20
C LYS A 94 21.16 -4.88 -7.86
N VAL A 95 20.61 -4.40 -6.74
CA VAL A 95 21.11 -4.77 -5.42
C VAL A 95 21.03 -6.29 -5.21
N SER A 96 22.07 -6.90 -4.65
CA SER A 96 22.10 -8.36 -4.45
C SER A 96 21.16 -8.82 -3.33
N ASN A 97 21.04 -8.02 -2.27
CA ASN A 97 20.16 -8.28 -1.13
C ASN A 97 19.36 -7.03 -0.77
N PHE A 98 18.09 -7.22 -0.46
CA PHE A 98 17.19 -6.16 -0.03
C PHE A 98 16.13 -6.74 0.90
N GLU A 99 15.74 -5.98 1.93
CA GLU A 99 14.61 -6.33 2.78
C GLU A 99 13.85 -5.07 3.22
N LEU A 100 12.56 -5.03 2.89
CA LEU A 100 11.58 -4.13 3.46
C LEU A 100 10.60 -4.95 4.30
N LYS A 101 10.47 -4.59 5.58
CA LYS A 101 9.49 -5.16 6.51
C LYS A 101 8.60 -4.06 7.05
N GLN A 102 7.30 -4.30 7.05
CA GLN A 102 6.32 -3.39 7.64
C GLN A 102 5.32 -4.15 8.49
N GLU A 103 4.95 -3.56 9.62
CA GLU A 103 3.81 -3.96 10.42
C GLU A 103 2.94 -2.73 10.65
N LYS A 104 1.69 -2.77 10.15
CA LYS A 104 0.74 -1.65 10.26
C LYS A 104 -0.47 -2.12 11.07
N ILE A 105 -0.85 -1.33 12.07
CA ILE A 105 -2.00 -1.56 12.95
C ILE A 105 -3.10 -0.58 12.55
N PHE A 106 -4.28 -1.09 12.20
CA PHE A 106 -5.37 -0.29 11.67
C PHE A 106 -6.58 -0.24 12.61
N GLY A 107 -7.25 0.92 12.59
CA GLY A 107 -8.55 1.11 13.24
C GLY A 107 -8.50 1.25 14.76
N THR A 108 -9.69 1.40 15.33
CA THR A 108 -9.93 1.24 16.76
C THR A 108 -9.98 -0.25 17.10
N PRO A 109 -9.51 -0.64 18.31
CA PRO A 109 -9.71 -1.99 18.79
C PRO A 109 -11.21 -2.38 18.79
N ASP A 110 -11.49 -3.65 18.57
CA ASP A 110 -12.80 -4.23 18.81
C ASP A 110 -13.10 -4.35 20.32
N LYS A 111 -14.24 -4.97 20.66
CA LYS A 111 -14.68 -5.18 22.05
C LYS A 111 -13.67 -5.98 22.88
N ASP A 112 -12.85 -6.80 22.24
CA ASP A 112 -11.82 -7.65 22.86
C ASP A 112 -10.44 -6.96 22.86
N GLY A 113 -10.37 -5.67 22.49
CA GLY A 113 -9.13 -4.91 22.42
C GLY A 113 -8.24 -5.29 21.24
N ARG A 114 -8.76 -6.02 20.24
CA ARG A 114 -8.00 -6.44 19.07
C ARG A 114 -8.15 -5.46 17.92
N ALA A 115 -7.04 -5.12 17.29
CA ALA A 115 -7.02 -4.30 16.09
C ALA A 115 -6.54 -5.13 14.89
N ARG A 116 -6.88 -4.66 13.69
CA ARG A 116 -6.40 -5.29 12.45
C ARG A 116 -4.92 -5.03 12.28
N VAL A 117 -4.19 -6.06 11.86
CA VAL A 117 -2.75 -6.03 11.66
C VAL A 117 -2.44 -6.51 10.26
N THR A 118 -1.60 -5.76 9.56
CA THR A 118 -1.02 -6.16 8.29
C THR A 118 0.49 -6.21 8.42
N LYS A 119 1.08 -7.33 8.00
CA LYS A 119 2.52 -7.51 7.86
C LYS A 119 2.87 -7.61 6.38
N LEU A 120 3.77 -6.77 5.89
CA LEU A 120 4.30 -6.82 4.52
C LEU A 120 5.79 -7.12 4.57
N ARG A 121 6.25 -8.00 3.68
CA ARG A 121 7.67 -8.25 3.44
C ARG A 121 7.94 -8.20 1.94
N VAL A 122 8.94 -7.41 1.54
CA VAL A 122 9.50 -7.42 0.19
C VAL A 122 10.99 -7.71 0.34
N ILE A 123 11.44 -8.82 -0.22
CA ILE A 123 12.80 -9.31 -0.05
C ILE A 123 13.38 -9.61 -1.43
N ARG A 124 14.65 -9.26 -1.61
CA ARG A 124 15.46 -9.76 -2.72
C ARG A 124 16.62 -10.58 -2.16
N ALA A 125 16.86 -11.74 -2.77
CA ALA A 125 18.04 -12.55 -2.52
C ALA A 125 18.49 -13.24 -3.82
N GLU A 126 19.75 -13.06 -4.23
CA GLU A 126 20.30 -13.70 -5.44
C GLU A 126 20.50 -15.18 -5.29
N THR A 127 20.80 -15.64 -4.08
CA THR A 127 21.15 -17.02 -3.80
C THR A 127 20.18 -17.66 -2.80
N GLY A 128 19.92 -18.94 -2.99
CA GLY A 128 19.24 -19.79 -2.01
C GLY A 128 20.15 -20.11 -0.83
N LYS A 129 19.59 -20.73 0.21
CA LYS A 129 20.38 -21.29 1.32
C LYS A 129 21.34 -22.40 0.88
N ASP A 130 21.07 -22.99 -0.28
CA ASP A 130 21.88 -23.99 -0.96
C ASP A 130 23.03 -23.38 -1.81
N GLY A 131 23.19 -22.06 -1.78
CA GLY A 131 24.21 -21.34 -2.57
C GLY A 131 23.88 -21.19 -4.05
N LYS A 132 22.76 -21.75 -4.54
CA LYS A 132 22.39 -21.67 -5.96
C LYS A 132 21.71 -20.34 -6.29
N LYS A 133 21.96 -19.84 -7.49
CA LYS A 133 21.31 -18.63 -8.01
C LYS A 133 19.80 -18.85 -8.14
N ARG A 134 19.00 -17.91 -7.67
CA ARG A 134 17.53 -17.94 -7.80
C ARG A 134 17.09 -17.42 -9.15
N THR A 135 16.18 -18.15 -9.80
CA THR A 135 15.45 -17.66 -10.99
C THR A 135 14.40 -16.61 -10.64
N TYR A 136 13.85 -16.68 -9.43
CA TYR A 136 12.84 -15.76 -8.89
C TYR A 136 13.39 -15.13 -7.59
N PRO A 137 14.28 -14.12 -7.70
CA PRO A 137 14.99 -13.57 -6.54
C PRO A 137 14.13 -12.66 -5.66
N TRP A 138 13.00 -12.16 -6.17
CA TRP A 138 12.09 -11.31 -5.42
C TRP A 138 10.99 -12.11 -4.74
N TYR A 139 10.81 -11.88 -3.45
CA TYR A 139 9.79 -12.49 -2.62
C TYR A 139 8.92 -11.38 -2.02
N VAL A 140 7.60 -11.47 -2.24
CA VAL A 140 6.62 -10.58 -1.62
C VAL A 140 5.68 -11.42 -0.78
N GLU A 141 5.51 -11.06 0.49
CA GLU A 141 4.60 -11.73 1.43
C GLU A 141 3.73 -10.71 2.15
N ILE A 142 2.44 -11.05 2.28
CA ILE A 142 1.49 -10.31 3.10
C ILE A 142 0.84 -11.28 4.08
N GLY A 143 0.90 -10.91 5.36
CA GLY A 143 0.10 -11.49 6.43
C GLY A 143 -0.98 -10.52 6.87
N ASN A 144 -2.22 -10.97 6.97
CA ASN A 144 -3.32 -10.23 7.57
C ASN A 144 -3.85 -11.00 8.77
N GLY A 145 -4.23 -10.26 9.81
CA GLY A 145 -4.78 -10.84 11.01
C GLY A 145 -5.21 -9.78 12.00
N THR A 146 -5.33 -10.17 13.25
CA THR A 146 -5.68 -9.28 14.37
C THR A 146 -4.68 -9.43 15.50
N GLY A 147 -4.55 -8.43 16.38
CA GLY A 147 -3.70 -8.50 17.57
C GLY A 147 -4.16 -7.53 18.65
N MET A 148 -3.83 -7.81 19.92
CA MET A 148 -4.19 -6.92 21.03
C MET A 148 -3.41 -5.62 20.92
N LYS A 149 -4.12 -4.51 20.69
CA LYS A 149 -3.52 -3.20 20.51
C LYS A 149 -3.28 -2.56 21.87
N VAL A 150 -2.02 -2.27 22.17
CA VAL A 150 -1.60 -1.64 23.42
C VAL A 150 -1.07 -0.25 23.13
N LYS A 151 -1.51 0.74 23.91
CA LYS A 151 -1.01 2.12 23.85
C LYS A 151 0.28 2.22 24.65
N THR A 152 1.32 2.81 24.09
CA THR A 152 2.55 3.12 24.81
C THR A 152 2.39 4.39 25.63
N GLU A 153 3.21 4.55 26.67
CA GLU A 153 3.26 5.78 27.48
C GLU A 153 3.55 7.02 26.62
N LYS A 154 4.34 6.86 25.55
CA LYS A 154 4.70 7.92 24.59
C LYS A 154 3.63 8.19 23.52
N GLY A 155 2.44 7.61 23.64
CA GLY A 155 1.31 7.86 22.73
C GLY A 155 1.28 7.03 21.45
N GLY A 156 2.26 6.15 21.23
CA GLY A 156 2.27 5.19 20.13
C GLY A 156 1.41 3.95 20.41
N PHE A 157 1.32 3.06 19.44
CA PHE A 157 0.63 1.77 19.59
C PHE A 157 1.51 0.62 19.12
N TYR A 158 1.39 -0.53 19.78
CA TYR A 158 2.02 -1.78 19.36
C TYR A 158 1.06 -2.95 19.57
N ILE A 159 1.39 -4.10 18.99
CA ILE A 159 0.68 -5.35 19.24
C ILE A 159 1.37 -6.08 20.39
N LYS A 160 0.62 -6.43 21.43
CA LYS A 160 1.15 -7.24 22.53
C LYS A 160 1.76 -8.53 21.99
N GLY A 161 2.94 -8.90 22.49
CA GLY A 161 3.60 -10.16 22.14
C GLY A 161 2.65 -11.35 22.21
N ASP A 162 2.77 -12.27 21.25
CA ASP A 162 1.96 -13.49 21.11
C ASP A 162 0.45 -13.30 20.90
N SER A 163 -0.03 -12.07 20.78
CA SER A 163 -1.46 -11.80 20.56
C SER A 163 -1.87 -11.78 19.09
N TYR A 164 -0.90 -11.76 18.17
CA TYR A 164 -1.16 -11.77 16.72
C TYR A 164 -1.76 -13.11 16.31
N LYS A 165 -2.99 -13.04 15.78
CA LYS A 165 -3.70 -14.16 15.20
C LYS A 165 -3.75 -13.95 13.69
N GLU A 166 -3.02 -14.77 12.96
CA GLU A 166 -3.03 -14.77 11.51
C GLU A 166 -4.37 -15.28 10.97
N GLU A 167 -4.97 -14.53 10.07
CA GLU A 167 -6.23 -14.88 9.39
C GLU A 167 -5.98 -15.26 7.93
N GLY A 168 -4.93 -14.71 7.33
CA GLY A 168 -4.49 -15.08 5.99
C GLY A 168 -3.04 -14.69 5.75
N LYS A 169 -2.35 -15.52 4.98
CA LYS A 169 -0.97 -15.27 4.58
C LYS A 169 -0.72 -15.81 3.18
N VAL A 170 -0.17 -14.95 2.32
CA VAL A 170 0.18 -15.32 0.96
C VAL A 170 1.54 -14.75 0.64
N PHE A 171 2.35 -15.51 -0.09
CA PHE A 171 3.59 -15.02 -0.69
C PHE A 171 3.66 -15.39 -2.16
N ILE A 172 4.45 -14.64 -2.93
CA ILE A 172 4.76 -14.92 -4.33
C ILE A 172 6.23 -14.63 -4.61
N ASN A 173 6.86 -15.44 -5.47
CA ASN A 173 8.21 -15.19 -5.96
C ASN A 173 8.14 -14.70 -7.42
N ILE A 174 8.95 -13.70 -7.78
CA ILE A 174 8.91 -13.03 -9.08
C ILE A 174 10.36 -12.87 -9.60
N ASN A 175 10.54 -13.00 -10.92
CA ASN A 175 11.84 -12.76 -11.56
C ASN A 175 12.11 -11.25 -11.68
N ASP A 176 13.37 -10.84 -11.90
CA ASP A 176 13.74 -9.43 -11.97
C ASP A 176 12.94 -8.64 -13.02
N MET A 177 12.72 -9.23 -14.20
CA MET A 177 12.05 -8.56 -15.33
C MET A 177 10.56 -8.31 -15.06
N ASP A 178 9.84 -9.29 -14.52
CA ASP A 178 8.42 -9.14 -14.23
C ASP A 178 8.20 -8.28 -12.99
N PHE A 179 9.10 -8.36 -12.00
CA PHE A 179 9.07 -7.46 -10.84
C PHE A 179 9.32 -6.00 -11.26
N PHE A 180 10.23 -5.78 -12.23
CA PHE A 180 10.45 -4.47 -12.83
C PHE A 180 9.20 -3.96 -13.54
N LYS A 181 8.56 -4.75 -14.39
CA LYS A 181 7.33 -4.34 -15.08
C LYS A 181 6.24 -3.91 -14.08
N LEU A 182 6.11 -4.60 -12.94
CA LEU A 182 5.13 -4.26 -11.91
C LEU A 182 5.40 -2.87 -11.33
N PHE A 183 6.59 -2.67 -10.74
CA PHE A 183 6.92 -1.39 -10.09
C PHE A 183 7.12 -0.24 -11.06
N PHE A 184 7.62 -0.50 -12.27
CA PHE A 184 7.75 0.53 -13.30
C PHE A 184 6.38 1.05 -13.77
N ARG A 185 5.38 0.17 -13.89
CA ARG A 185 4.00 0.60 -14.21
C ARG A 185 3.37 1.39 -13.06
N VAL A 186 3.64 0.98 -11.81
CA VAL A 186 3.20 1.73 -10.62
C VAL A 186 3.82 3.13 -10.60
N SER A 187 5.14 3.23 -10.76
CA SER A 187 5.86 4.51 -10.83
C SER A 187 5.31 5.43 -11.93
N ARG A 188 5.14 4.91 -13.16
CA ARG A 188 4.56 5.69 -14.26
C ARG A 188 3.13 6.15 -13.97
N TYR A 189 2.33 5.35 -13.28
CA TYR A 189 0.99 5.73 -12.89
C TYR A 189 0.99 6.83 -11.82
N ILE A 190 1.85 6.73 -10.80
CA ILE A 190 2.03 7.77 -9.77
C ILE A 190 2.40 9.09 -10.44
N ALA A 191 3.42 9.11 -11.30
CA ALA A 191 3.85 10.31 -11.99
C ALA A 191 2.74 10.93 -12.86
N ALA A 192 1.98 10.10 -13.60
CA ALA A 192 0.85 10.60 -14.40
C ALA A 192 -0.28 11.16 -13.52
N TRP A 193 -0.56 10.52 -12.38
CA TRP A 193 -1.54 10.99 -11.41
C TRP A 193 -1.10 12.33 -10.79
N GLU A 194 0.15 12.46 -10.37
CA GLU A 194 0.73 13.70 -9.85
C GLU A 194 0.61 14.84 -10.87
N GLN A 195 0.96 14.59 -12.14
CA GLN A 195 0.85 15.58 -13.21
C GLN A 195 -0.59 16.01 -13.49
N THR A 196 -1.57 15.15 -13.19
CA THR A 196 -2.99 15.45 -13.37
C THR A 196 -3.55 16.25 -12.19
N ILE A 197 -3.12 15.93 -10.97
CA ILE A 197 -3.74 16.40 -9.73
C ILE A 197 -2.99 17.59 -9.10
N ALA A 198 -1.66 17.60 -9.16
CA ALA A 198 -0.84 18.63 -8.53
C ALA A 198 -1.17 20.06 -9.02
N PRO A 199 -1.42 20.33 -10.32
CA PRO A 199 -1.78 21.68 -10.76
C PRO A 199 -3.02 22.22 -10.05
N HIS A 200 -4.08 21.41 -9.96
CA HIS A 200 -5.33 21.81 -9.31
C HIS A 200 -5.13 22.10 -7.82
N ILE A 201 -4.43 21.22 -7.10
CA ILE A 201 -4.16 21.39 -5.66
C ILE A 201 -3.32 22.65 -5.40
N ILE A 202 -2.24 22.85 -6.18
CA ILE A 202 -1.34 23.99 -6.02
C ILE A 202 -2.07 25.32 -6.28
N MET A 203 -2.91 25.37 -7.33
CA MET A 203 -3.72 26.57 -7.59
C MET A 203 -4.70 26.84 -6.44
N SER A 204 -5.40 25.80 -5.97
CA SER A 204 -6.37 25.94 -4.86
C SER A 204 -5.71 26.46 -3.58
N GLY A 205 -4.54 25.91 -3.21
CA GLY A 205 -3.81 26.35 -2.03
C GLY A 205 -3.27 27.78 -2.14
N LYS A 206 -2.76 28.17 -3.30
CA LYS A 206 -2.31 29.55 -3.54
C LYS A 206 -3.46 30.56 -3.49
N GLN A 207 -4.63 30.20 -4.03
CA GLN A 207 -5.82 31.05 -3.95
C GLN A 207 -6.26 31.23 -2.49
N ALA A 208 -6.32 30.14 -1.71
CA ALA A 208 -6.69 30.22 -0.29
C ALA A 208 -5.74 31.13 0.52
N ILE A 209 -4.44 31.13 0.19
CA ILE A 209 -3.48 32.06 0.81
C ILE A 209 -3.79 33.51 0.44
N ALA A 210 -4.07 33.80 -0.83
CA ALA A 210 -4.40 35.15 -1.27
C ALA A 210 -5.69 35.67 -0.61
N ASP A 211 -6.74 34.84 -0.56
CA ASP A 211 -8.02 35.20 0.06
C ASP A 211 -7.86 35.49 1.57
N ALA A 212 -7.02 34.71 2.26
CA ALA A 212 -6.73 34.91 3.67
C ALA A 212 -5.97 36.22 3.93
N GLN A 213 -5.06 36.61 3.03
CA GLN A 213 -4.32 37.87 3.10
C GLN A 213 -5.24 39.08 2.87
N GLU A 214 -6.10 39.04 1.84
CA GLU A 214 -7.08 40.10 1.57
C GLU A 214 -8.09 40.29 2.70
N THR A 215 -8.43 39.21 3.40
CA THR A 215 -9.35 39.26 4.56
C THR A 215 -8.66 39.85 5.80
N ALA A 216 -7.35 39.61 5.98
CA ALA A 216 -6.58 40.15 7.10
C ALA A 216 -6.26 41.66 6.96
N GLU A 217 -6.31 42.20 5.74
CA GLU A 217 -6.07 43.62 5.43
C GLU A 217 -7.34 44.50 5.54
N LYS A 218 -8.52 43.89 5.75
CA LYS A 218 -9.81 44.58 5.95
C LYS A 218 -10.21 44.63 7.42
#